data_AF-A0A971TRM1-F1
#
_entry.id   AF-A0A971TRM1-F1
#
_cell.length_a   1.000
_cell.length_b   1.000
_cell.length_c   1.000
_cell.angle_alpha   90.00
_cell.angle_beta   90.00
_cell.angle_gamma   90.00
#
_symmetry.space_group_name_H-M   'P 1'
#
loop_
_entity.id
_entity.type
_entity.pdbx_description
1 polymer ?
#
loop_
_entity_poly.entity_id
_entity_poly.type
_entity_poly.pdbx_seq_one_letter_code
_entity_poly.pdbx_strand_id
1 'polypeptide(L)'
;MLVCIASGPSLTAEDCTLVEQSGIPTMAVNMSWKMARFAKYIYAGDRSWWDRNGKDIDIPAERWTCSFSAASHHKIKHHNVKGAYNSGMRAIQWGIDHGYKTILLMGYDCSLVNGLHWHGAYTENRNPTSKGVLKWKRQF
;
A
#
# COMPACT_ATOMS: atom_id res chain seq x y z
N MET A 1 -10.51 -13.50 -3.20
CA MET A 1 -10.02 -12.29 -3.90
C MET A 1 -9.55 -11.27 -2.85
N LEU A 2 -8.61 -10.41 -3.21
CA LEU A 2 -8.12 -9.28 -2.41
C LEU A 2 -8.09 -8.03 -3.29
N VAL A 3 -8.49 -6.87 -2.78
CA VAL A 3 -8.27 -5.58 -3.45
C VAL A 3 -7.07 -4.89 -2.81
N CYS A 4 -6.04 -4.60 -3.60
CA CYS A 4 -4.89 -3.80 -3.17
C CYS A 4 -5.08 -2.37 -3.65
N ILE A 5 -5.11 -1.43 -2.70
CA ILE A 5 -5.33 0.00 -2.97
C ILE A 5 -4.04 0.77 -2.67
N ALA A 6 -3.38 1.23 -3.73
CA ALA A 6 -2.19 2.07 -3.67
C ALA A 6 -2.53 3.56 -3.84
N SER A 7 -1.52 4.43 -3.80
CA SER A 7 -1.73 5.88 -3.70
C SER A 7 -1.64 6.62 -5.04
N GLY A 8 -1.71 5.93 -6.17
CA GLY A 8 -1.70 6.55 -7.50
C GLY A 8 -2.89 7.49 -7.71
N PRO A 9 -2.72 8.61 -8.44
CA PRO A 9 -3.81 9.52 -8.82
C PRO A 9 -5.04 8.90 -9.51
N SER A 10 -4.94 7.69 -10.08
CA SER A 10 -6.12 7.02 -10.66
C SER A 10 -7.13 6.54 -9.62
N LEU A 11 -6.76 6.46 -8.34
CA LEU A 11 -7.67 6.06 -7.28
C LEU A 11 -8.64 7.20 -6.93
N THR A 12 -9.94 6.91 -7.00
CA THR A 12 -11.00 7.85 -6.63
C THR A 12 -11.72 7.43 -5.34
N ALA A 13 -12.51 8.35 -4.76
CA ALA A 13 -13.34 8.05 -3.61
C ALA A 13 -14.52 7.13 -3.99
N GLU A 14 -15.02 7.26 -5.22
CA GLU A 14 -16.06 6.43 -5.80
C GLU A 14 -15.58 4.99 -5.94
N ASP A 15 -14.34 4.77 -6.40
CA ASP A 15 -13.70 3.46 -6.42
C ASP A 15 -13.67 2.82 -5.03
N CYS A 16 -13.24 3.57 -4.02
CA CYS A 16 -13.18 3.08 -2.64
C CYS A 16 -14.58 2.74 -2.11
N THR A 17 -15.59 3.54 -2.44
CA THR A 17 -16.98 3.30 -2.05
C THR A 17 -17.51 2.00 -2.66
N LEU A 18 -17.24 1.75 -3.94
CA LEU A 18 -17.64 0.51 -4.62
C LEU A 18 -16.94 -0.72 -4.01
N VAL A 19 -15.65 -0.61 -3.70
CA VAL A 19 -14.92 -1.71 -3.05
C VAL A 19 -15.47 -1.97 -1.65
N GLU A 20 -15.76 -0.93 -0.86
CA GLU A 20 -16.35 -1.08 0.47
C GLU A 20 -17.68 -1.84 0.41
N GLN A 21 -18.57 -1.44 -0.48
CA GLN A 21 -19.88 -2.07 -0.69
C GLN A 21 -19.78 -3.52 -1.17
N SER A 22 -18.71 -3.88 -1.88
CA SER A 22 -18.49 -5.25 -2.33
C SER A 22 -18.18 -6.24 -1.20
N GLY A 23 -17.72 -5.75 -0.04
CA GLY A 23 -17.29 -6.59 1.09
C GLY A 23 -16.01 -7.40 0.82
N ILE A 24 -15.32 -7.18 -0.30
CA ILE A 24 -14.08 -7.90 -0.63
C ILE A 24 -12.97 -7.46 0.35
N PRO A 25 -12.21 -8.40 0.93
CA PRO A 25 -11.06 -8.06 1.76
C PRO A 25 -10.13 -7.09 1.04
N THR A 26 -9.77 -6.01 1.72
CA THR A 26 -9.02 -4.91 1.15
C THR A 26 -7.72 -4.67 1.91
N MET A 27 -6.65 -4.44 1.16
CA MET A 27 -5.35 -4.02 1.65
C MET A 27 -5.04 -2.61 1.15
N ALA A 28 -4.93 -1.67 2.09
CA ALA A 28 -4.45 -0.34 1.82
C ALA A 28 -2.92 -0.29 1.87
N VAL A 29 -2.29 0.34 0.88
CA VAL A 29 -0.83 0.51 0.81
C VAL A 29 -0.45 1.92 1.22
N ASN A 30 0.50 2.04 2.15
CA ASN A 30 0.96 3.31 2.70
C ASN A 30 -0.23 4.19 3.13
N MET A 31 -0.36 5.42 2.60
CA MET A 31 -1.38 6.39 3.02
C MET A 31 -2.79 6.07 2.54
N SER A 32 -2.98 5.08 1.67
CA SER A 32 -4.28 4.79 1.09
C SER A 32 -5.32 4.33 2.12
N TRP A 33 -4.94 4.02 3.37
CA TRP A 33 -5.87 3.76 4.48
C TRP A 33 -6.73 4.98 4.81
N LYS A 34 -6.25 6.20 4.51
CA LYS A 34 -7.00 7.43 4.73
C LYS A 34 -8.24 7.52 3.82
N MET A 35 -8.17 6.95 2.62
CA MET A 35 -9.30 6.87 1.69
C MET A 35 -10.06 5.55 1.88
N ALA A 36 -9.34 4.42 1.96
CA ALA A 36 -9.89 3.11 2.21
C ALA A 36 -9.96 2.79 3.72
N ARG A 37 -10.80 3.55 4.45
CA ARG A 37 -10.95 3.38 5.91
C ARG A 37 -11.52 2.01 6.32
N PHE A 38 -12.16 1.31 5.40
CA PHE A 38 -12.68 -0.04 5.55
C PHE A 38 -11.63 -1.15 5.34
N ALA A 39 -10.37 -0.79 5.08
CA ALA A 39 -9.33 -1.78 4.79
C ALA A 39 -9.14 -2.76 5.96
N LYS A 40 -9.10 -4.05 5.63
CA LYS A 40 -8.80 -5.12 6.59
C LYS A 40 -7.30 -5.17 6.92
N TYR A 41 -6.47 -4.84 5.93
CA TYR A 41 -5.01 -4.86 6.04
C TYR A 41 -4.41 -3.50 5.65
N ILE A 42 -3.32 -3.12 6.30
CA ILE A 42 -2.45 -2.01 5.89
C ILE A 42 -1.05 -2.56 5.66
N TYR A 43 -0.47 -2.22 4.51
CA TYR A 43 0.90 -2.58 4.17
C TYR A 43 1.77 -1.36 3.93
N ALA A 44 2.89 -1.27 4.66
CA ALA A 44 3.97 -0.34 4.35
C ALA A 44 5.32 -1.01 4.58
N GLY A 45 6.23 -0.88 3.62
CA GLY A 45 7.40 -1.72 3.56
C GLY A 45 8.60 -1.23 4.37
N ASP A 46 8.75 0.08 4.58
CA ASP A 46 9.91 0.67 5.24
C ASP A 46 9.59 1.25 6.61
N ARG A 47 10.62 1.28 7.45
CA ARG A 47 10.56 1.74 8.83
C ARG A 47 10.23 3.22 8.96
N SER A 48 10.82 4.06 8.09
CA SER A 48 10.59 5.49 8.09
C SER A 48 9.13 5.86 7.88
N TRP A 49 8.40 5.12 7.05
CA TRP A 49 6.97 5.33 6.88
C TRP A 49 6.21 5.05 8.18
N TRP A 50 6.50 3.95 8.86
CA TRP A 50 5.85 3.59 10.12
C TRP A 50 6.16 4.56 11.26
N ASP A 51 7.41 5.04 11.38
CA ASP A 51 7.80 6.01 12.40
C ASP A 51 6.99 7.31 12.31
N ARG A 52 6.67 7.74 11.08
CA ARG A 52 5.93 8.99 10.84
C ARG A 52 4.42 8.81 10.92
N ASN A 53 3.89 7.75 10.30
CA ASN A 53 2.46 7.63 10.02
C ASN A 53 1.77 6.54 10.84
N GLY A 54 2.53 5.58 11.39
CA GLY A 54 1.95 4.39 12.02
C GLY A 54 1.10 4.67 13.25
N LYS A 55 1.44 5.73 13.99
CA LYS A 55 0.69 6.18 15.18
C LYS A 55 -0.65 6.84 14.83
N ASP A 56 -0.79 7.39 13.62
CA ASP A 56 -2.00 8.11 13.18
C ASP A 56 -3.08 7.15 12.67
N ILE A 57 -2.74 5.86 12.48
CA ILE A 57 -3.70 4.85 12.03
C ILE A 57 -4.69 4.56 13.15
N ASP A 58 -5.93 4.96 12.92
CA ASP A 58 -7.06 4.93 13.86
C ASP A 58 -8.14 3.88 13.48
N ILE A 59 -7.86 3.04 12.49
CA ILE A 59 -8.72 1.93 12.07
C ILE A 59 -8.18 0.58 12.58
N PRO A 60 -9.04 -0.44 12.81
CA PRO A 60 -8.64 -1.73 13.39
C PRO A 60 -7.96 -2.68 12.39
N ALA A 61 -7.33 -2.13 11.33
CA ALA A 61 -6.70 -2.92 10.29
C ALA A 61 -5.43 -3.65 10.81
N GLU A 62 -5.22 -4.87 10.32
CA GLU A 62 -3.96 -5.58 10.56
C GLU A 62 -2.80 -4.90 9.84
N ARG A 63 -1.70 -4.67 10.55
CA ARG A 63 -0.55 -3.91 10.06
C ARG A 63 0.59 -4.84 9.66
N TRP A 64 1.06 -4.73 8.43
CA TRP A 64 2.07 -5.61 7.84
C TRP A 64 3.23 -4.85 7.22
N THR A 65 4.44 -5.39 7.40
CA THR A 65 5.66 -4.82 6.83
C THR A 65 6.67 -5.91 6.46
N CYS A 66 7.49 -5.68 5.43
CA CYS A 66 8.65 -6.55 5.16
C CYS A 66 9.89 -6.17 5.98
N SER A 67 9.90 -5.00 6.63
CA SER A 67 11.03 -4.57 7.44
C SER A 67 10.99 -5.20 8.83
N PHE A 68 11.97 -6.04 9.15
CA PHE A 68 12.10 -6.64 10.48
C PHE A 68 12.23 -5.58 11.58
N SER A 69 12.99 -4.51 11.33
CA SER A 69 13.13 -3.38 12.26
C SER A 69 11.81 -2.65 12.52
N ALA A 70 10.96 -2.50 11.49
CA ALA A 70 9.63 -1.92 11.66
C ALA A 70 8.70 -2.84 12.43
N ALA A 71 8.68 -4.13 12.09
CA ALA A 71 7.89 -5.14 12.80
C ALA A 71 8.20 -5.17 14.29
N SER A 72 9.49 -5.22 14.64
CA SER A 72 9.94 -5.27 16.04
C SER A 72 9.58 -4.00 16.82
N HIS A 73 9.88 -2.82 16.27
CA HIS A 73 9.70 -1.57 17.01
C HIS A 73 8.24 -1.13 17.14
N HIS A 74 7.46 -1.29 16.07
CA HIS A 74 6.04 -0.92 16.05
C HIS A 74 5.12 -2.05 16.52
N LYS A 75 5.68 -3.22 16.84
CA LYS A 75 4.95 -4.44 17.23
C LYS A 75 3.87 -4.83 16.21
N ILE A 76 4.23 -4.74 14.93
CA ILE A 76 3.36 -5.08 13.78
C ILE A 76 3.83 -6.37 13.10
N LYS A 77 3.01 -6.95 12.23
CA LYS A 77 3.28 -8.25 11.63
C LYS A 77 4.41 -8.17 10.59
N HIS A 78 5.34 -9.13 10.67
CA HIS A 78 6.45 -9.24 9.74
C HIS A 78 6.09 -10.16 8.57
N HIS A 79 6.17 -9.62 7.35
CA HIS A 79 6.11 -10.37 6.10
C HIS A 79 7.55 -10.72 5.67
N ASN A 80 7.98 -11.94 5.96
CA ASN A 80 9.33 -12.40 5.64
C ASN A 80 9.47 -12.75 4.15
N VAL A 81 9.92 -11.79 3.35
CA VAL A 81 10.04 -11.93 1.89
C VAL A 81 11.32 -11.26 1.37
N LYS A 82 11.92 -11.83 0.33
CA LYS A 82 13.21 -11.40 -0.25
C LYS A 82 13.05 -10.82 -1.65
N GLY A 83 14.14 -10.34 -2.24
CA GLY A 83 14.19 -9.81 -3.61
C GLY A 83 13.83 -8.33 -3.72
N ALA A 84 13.44 -7.91 -4.93
CA ALA A 84 13.13 -6.52 -5.25
C ALA A 84 12.07 -5.92 -4.30
N TYR A 85 12.04 -4.59 -4.18
CA TYR A 85 11.23 -3.91 -3.17
C TYR A 85 10.55 -2.64 -3.70
N ASN A 86 9.24 -2.57 -3.44
CA ASN A 86 8.39 -1.38 -3.25
C ASN A 86 7.14 -1.83 -2.44
N SER A 87 6.50 -0.93 -1.66
CA SER A 87 5.36 -1.32 -0.80
C SER A 87 4.20 -1.96 -1.57
N GLY A 88 3.86 -1.43 -2.75
CA GLY A 88 2.73 -1.93 -3.55
C GLY A 88 2.94 -3.36 -4.05
N MET A 89 4.12 -3.68 -4.56
CA MET A 89 4.49 -5.04 -4.98
C MET A 89 4.57 -5.99 -3.78
N ARG A 90 5.05 -5.53 -2.62
CA ARG A 90 5.06 -6.34 -1.40
C ARG A 90 3.66 -6.66 -0.88
N ALA A 91 2.70 -5.76 -1.05
CA ALA A 91 1.30 -6.03 -0.76
C ALA A 91 0.72 -7.11 -1.70
N ILE A 92 1.05 -7.07 -3.00
CA ILE A 92 0.64 -8.13 -3.93
C ILE A 92 1.26 -9.48 -3.54
N GLN A 93 2.57 -9.52 -3.30
CA GLN A 93 3.26 -10.74 -2.86
C GLN A 93 2.67 -11.29 -1.56
N TRP A 94 2.38 -10.41 -0.60
CA TRP A 94 1.70 -10.80 0.64
C TRP A 94 0.37 -11.48 0.35
N GLY A 95 -0.44 -10.93 -0.56
CA GLY A 95 -1.71 -11.52 -0.96
C GLY A 95 -1.54 -12.92 -1.55
N ILE A 96 -0.54 -13.10 -2.42
CA ILE A 96 -0.21 -14.40 -3.02
C ILE A 96 0.19 -15.41 -1.92
N ASP A 97 1.09 -15.01 -1.02
CA ASP A 97 1.60 -15.87 0.06
C ASP A 97 0.51 -16.24 1.08
N HIS A 98 -0.53 -15.41 1.21
CA HIS A 98 -1.72 -15.67 2.04
C HIS A 98 -2.86 -16.37 1.28
N GLY A 99 -2.56 -16.92 0.09
CA GLY A 99 -3.46 -17.81 -0.64
C GLY A 99 -4.52 -17.09 -1.49
N TYR A 100 -4.50 -15.76 -1.58
CA TYR A 100 -5.42 -15.04 -2.46
C TYR A 100 -5.10 -15.35 -3.94
N LYS A 101 -6.07 -15.96 -4.64
CA LYS A 101 -5.92 -16.37 -6.05
C LYS A 101 -6.18 -15.27 -7.06
N THR A 102 -6.79 -14.17 -6.62
CA THR A 102 -7.13 -13.03 -7.46
C THR A 102 -6.87 -11.77 -6.66
N ILE A 103 -6.06 -10.88 -7.23
CA ILE A 103 -5.67 -9.61 -6.62
C ILE A 103 -6.04 -8.50 -7.61
N LEU A 104 -7.00 -7.65 -7.21
CA LEU A 104 -7.37 -6.46 -7.97
C LEU A 104 -6.47 -5.30 -7.54
N LEU A 105 -5.94 -4.55 -8.51
CA LEU A 105 -5.01 -3.44 -8.27
C LEU A 105 -5.70 -2.11 -8.56
N MET A 106 -5.74 -1.22 -7.58
CA MET A 106 -6.29 0.14 -7.73
C MET A 106 -5.25 1.18 -7.28
N GLY A 107 -5.10 2.28 -8.04
CA GLY A 107 -4.08 3.29 -7.78
C GLY A 107 -2.64 2.83 -8.05
N TYR A 108 -2.43 1.86 -8.94
CA TYR A 108 -1.12 1.32 -9.35
C TYR A 108 -0.64 1.93 -10.68
N ASP A 109 -0.52 3.24 -10.73
CA ASP A 109 -0.48 3.97 -12.02
C ASP A 109 0.82 3.80 -12.79
N CYS A 110 1.93 3.48 -12.11
CA CYS A 110 3.26 3.40 -12.71
C CYS A 110 3.57 4.58 -13.67
N SER A 111 3.13 5.77 -13.29
CA SER A 111 3.16 6.99 -14.11
C SER A 111 3.17 8.22 -13.20
N LEU A 112 3.68 9.35 -13.72
CA LEU A 112 3.59 10.67 -13.08
C LEU A 112 2.71 11.63 -13.88
N VAL A 113 2.13 11.18 -15.00
CA VAL A 113 1.40 12.04 -15.95
C VAL A 113 0.22 12.76 -15.28
N ASN A 114 -0.46 12.08 -14.35
CA ASN A 114 -1.63 12.60 -13.64
C ASN A 114 -1.31 13.07 -12.21
N GLY A 115 -0.03 13.34 -11.91
CA GLY A 115 0.42 13.74 -10.58
C GLY A 115 1.19 12.65 -9.83
N LEU A 116 1.49 12.93 -8.55
CA LEU A 116 2.32 12.05 -7.70
C LEU A 116 1.47 11.03 -6.94
N HIS A 117 0.48 11.52 -6.20
CA HIS A 117 -0.45 10.74 -5.39
C HIS A 117 -1.80 11.46 -5.34
N TRP A 118 -2.87 10.72 -5.06
CA TRP A 118 -4.19 11.32 -4.78
C TRP A 118 -4.15 12.27 -3.57
N HIS A 119 -3.26 12.02 -2.60
CA HIS A 119 -3.08 12.86 -1.40
C HIS A 119 -2.00 13.94 -1.58
N GLY A 120 -1.57 14.22 -2.81
CA GLY A 120 -0.48 15.15 -3.08
C GLY A 120 0.90 14.64 -2.66
N ALA A 121 1.90 15.53 -2.67
CA ALA A 121 3.27 15.19 -2.33
C ALA A 121 3.43 14.91 -0.83
N TYR A 122 4.25 13.91 -0.49
CA TYR A 122 4.80 13.81 0.86
C TYR A 122 5.71 15.02 1.13
N THR A 123 5.52 15.67 2.28
CA THR A 123 6.43 16.71 2.78
C THR A 123 7.71 16.14 3.38
N GLU A 124 7.59 14.94 3.97
CA GLU A 124 8.61 14.36 4.85
C GLU A 124 9.08 12.96 4.44
N ASN A 125 8.46 12.38 3.42
CA ASN A 125 8.79 11.07 2.87
C ASN A 125 9.16 11.19 1.39
N ARG A 126 9.70 10.11 0.81
CA ARG A 126 10.12 10.11 -0.60
C ARG A 126 8.90 10.13 -1.52
N ASN A 127 8.89 11.09 -2.44
CA ASN A 127 7.96 11.13 -3.54
C ASN A 127 8.41 10.27 -4.74
N PRO A 128 7.48 9.86 -5.61
CA PRO A 128 7.76 9.24 -6.89
C PRO A 128 8.74 10.07 -7.75
N THR A 129 9.58 9.39 -8.52
CA THR A 129 10.48 10.01 -9.50
C THR A 129 10.37 9.26 -10.83
N SER A 130 10.77 9.89 -11.94
CA SER A 130 10.74 9.24 -13.27
C SER A 130 11.56 7.94 -13.30
N LYS A 131 12.72 7.92 -12.61
CA LYS A 131 13.53 6.70 -12.43
C LYS A 131 12.78 5.64 -11.62
N GLY A 132 12.05 6.05 -10.59
CA GLY A 132 11.17 5.18 -9.80
C GLY A 132 10.08 4.56 -10.66
N VAL A 133 9.40 5.35 -11.49
CA VAL A 133 8.39 4.87 -12.44
C VAL A 133 8.94 3.83 -13.40
N LEU A 134 10.11 4.09 -14.01
CA LEU A 134 10.74 3.11 -14.90
C LEU A 134 11.06 1.80 -14.18
N LYS A 135 11.44 1.87 -12.90
CA LYS A 135 11.63 0.67 -12.07
C LYS A 135 10.32 -0.06 -11.84
N TRP A 136 9.25 0.64 -11.47
CA TRP A 136 7.95 0.03 -11.17
C TRP A 136 7.35 -0.70 -12.36
N LYS A 137 7.47 -0.14 -13.57
CA LYS A 137 7.04 -0.79 -14.82
C LYS A 137 7.73 -2.13 -15.12
N ARG A 138 8.81 -2.47 -14.42
CA ARG A 138 9.49 -3.78 -14.51
C ARG A 138 9.15 -4.72 -13.36
N GLN A 139 8.41 -4.24 -12.37
CA GLN A 139 8.06 -4.97 -11.14
C GLN A 139 6.60 -5.43 -11.12
N PHE A 140 5.76 -4.81 -11.95
CA PHE A 140 4.39 -5.21 -12.29
C PHE A 140 4.38 -5.58 -13.76
#